data_AF-A0A1Q4BZL8-F1
#
_entry.id   AF-A0A1Q4BZL8-F1
#
_cell.length_a   1.000
_cell.length_b   1.000
_cell.length_c   1.000
_cell.angle_alpha   90.00
_cell.angle_beta   90.00
_cell.angle_gamma   90.00
#
_symmetry.space_group_name_H-M   'P 1'
#
loop_
_entity.id
_entity.type
_entity.pdbx_description
1 polymer ?
#
loop_
_entity_poly.entity_id
_entity_poly.type
_entity_poly.pdbx_seq_one_letter_code
_entity_poly.pdbx_strand_id
1 'polypeptide(L)' 'MEKAMNIFAPEQITKMKAALAQATESTMPDTATQALMAECILQSAASGVRSQEEFRNVAAEAAKNKAT' A
#
# COMPACT_ATOMS: atom_id res chain seq x y z
N MET A 1 -20.45 2.85 22.98
CA MET A 1 -19.98 2.00 21.87
C MET A 1 -19.28 2.89 20.87
N GLU A 2 -17.96 3.00 20.96
CA GLU A 2 -17.15 3.64 19.93
C GLU A 2 -17.31 2.79 18.66
N LYS A 3 -18.04 3.32 17.65
CA LYS A 3 -17.96 2.76 16.30
C LYS A 3 -16.50 2.91 15.91
N ALA A 4 -15.77 1.81 15.79
CA ALA A 4 -14.46 1.80 15.17
C ALA A 4 -14.57 2.63 13.88
N MET A 5 -13.95 3.81 13.89
CA MET A 5 -13.99 4.75 12.79
C MET A 5 -13.12 4.11 11.72
N ASN A 6 -13.70 3.22 10.92
CA ASN A 6 -12.98 2.48 9.90
C ASN A 6 -12.60 3.51 8.82
N ILE A 7 -11.40 4.06 8.95
CA ILE A 7 -10.89 5.19 8.15
C ILE A 7 -10.91 4.85 6.65
N PHE A 8 -10.81 3.55 6.34
CA PHE A 8 -10.88 3.01 4.99
C PHE A 8 -12.12 2.13 4.82
N ALA A 9 -12.82 2.28 3.69
CA ALA A 9 -13.87 1.36 3.33
C ALA A 9 -13.30 -0.06 3.09
N PRO A 10 -14.06 -1.14 3.33
CA PRO A 10 -13.60 -2.51 3.07
C PRO A 10 -13.08 -2.71 1.64
N GLU A 11 -13.74 -2.08 0.66
CA GLU A 11 -13.30 -2.11 -0.74
C GLU A 11 -11.90 -1.47 -0.93
N GLN A 12 -11.63 -0.38 -0.22
CA GLN A 12 -10.34 0.29 -0.26
C GLN A 12 -9.25 -0.59 0.35
N ILE A 13 -9.54 -1.26 1.46
CA ILE A 13 -8.63 -2.23 2.10
C ILE A 13 -8.32 -3.38 1.13
N THR A 14 -9.31 -3.88 0.39
CA THR A 14 -9.09 -4.91 -0.64
C THR A 14 -8.16 -4.42 -1.74
N LYS A 15 -8.38 -3.21 -2.25
CA LYS A 15 -7.51 -2.58 -3.29
C LYS A 15 -6.08 -2.40 -2.78
N MET A 16 -5.90 -1.91 -1.56
CA MET A 16 -4.58 -1.74 -0.94
C MET A 16 -3.84 -3.08 -0.78
N LYS A 17 -4.52 -4.12 -0.29
CA LYS A 17 -3.93 -5.46 -0.14
C LYS A 17 -3.53 -6.06 -1.49
N ALA A 18 -4.41 -5.94 -2.50
CA ALA A 18 -4.14 -6.43 -3.84
C ALA A 18 -2.94 -5.70 -4.48
N ALA A 19 -2.84 -4.39 -4.28
CA ALA A 19 -1.71 -3.60 -4.75
C ALA A 19 -0.39 -4.00 -4.07
N LEU A 20 -0.40 -4.20 -2.75
CA LEU A 20 0.77 -4.64 -1.99
C LEU A 20 1.24 -6.02 -2.44
N ALA A 21 0.32 -6.98 -2.63
CA ALA A 21 0.65 -8.32 -3.11
C ALA A 21 1.33 -8.27 -4.48
N GLN A 22 0.73 -7.58 -5.46
CA GLN A 22 1.30 -7.44 -6.80
C GLN A 22 2.67 -6.76 -6.80
N ALA A 23 2.84 -5.71 -6.00
CA ALA A 23 4.11 -5.02 -5.90
C ALA A 23 5.18 -5.91 -5.25
N THR A 24 4.81 -6.71 -4.25
CA THR A 24 5.70 -7.68 -3.59
C THR A 24 6.13 -8.78 -4.56
N GLU A 25 5.21 -9.34 -5.35
CA GLU A 25 5.53 -10.34 -6.38
C GLU A 25 6.49 -9.78 -7.44
N SER A 26 6.34 -8.51 -7.82
CA SER A 26 7.16 -7.88 -8.85
C SER A 26 8.56 -7.49 -8.37
N THR A 27 8.72 -7.17 -7.08
CA THR A 27 9.97 -6.60 -6.54
C THR A 27 10.73 -7.54 -5.60
N MET A 28 10.10 -8.62 -5.14
CA MET A 28 10.63 -9.55 -4.12
C MET A 28 11.33 -8.82 -2.96
N PRO A 29 10.62 -7.90 -2.27
CA PRO A 29 11.22 -7.06 -1.24
C PRO A 29 11.58 -7.87 0.01
N ASP A 30 12.57 -7.40 0.76
CA ASP A 30 12.79 -7.87 2.14
C ASP A 30 11.65 -7.40 3.06
N THR A 31 11.55 -7.99 4.25
CA THR A 31 10.47 -7.67 5.21
C THR A 31 10.40 -6.18 5.54
N ALA A 32 11.56 -5.51 5.64
CA ALA A 32 11.62 -4.09 5.93
C ALA A 32 11.14 -3.23 4.74
N THR A 33 11.40 -3.64 3.50
CA THR A 33 10.89 -2.92 2.31
C THR A 33 9.41 -3.18 2.12
N GLN A 34 8.92 -4.40 2.39
CA GLN A 34 7.49 -4.72 2.35
C GLN A 34 6.70 -3.89 3.37
N ALA A 35 7.24 -3.66 4.57
CA ALA A 35 6.64 -2.78 5.57
C ALA A 35 6.54 -1.33 5.04
N LEU A 36 7.65 -0.79 4.50
CA LEU A 36 7.68 0.54 3.90
C LEU A 36 6.65 0.69 2.77
N MET A 37 6.53 -0.31 1.90
CA MET A 37 5.54 -0.33 0.82
C MET A 37 4.11 -0.22 1.37
N ALA A 38 3.79 -0.96 2.42
CA ALA A 38 2.49 -0.91 3.07
C ALA A 38 2.21 0.47 3.71
N GLU A 39 3.23 1.08 4.34
CA GLU A 39 3.14 2.43 4.89
C GLU A 39 2.86 3.47 3.80
N CYS A 40 3.57 3.41 2.67
CA CYS A 40 3.34 4.32 1.55
C CYS A 40 1.93 4.16 0.96
N ILE A 41 1.43 2.92 0.82
CA ILE A 41 0.04 2.66 0.40
C ILE A 41 -0.97 3.32 1.36
N LEU A 42 -0.76 3.17 2.67
CA LEU A 42 -1.63 3.75 3.70
C LEU A 42 -1.61 5.28 3.66
N GLN A 43 -0.44 5.90 3.47
CA GLN A 43 -0.28 7.35 3.35
C GLN A 43 -0.97 7.89 2.09
N SER A 44 -0.83 7.20 0.95
CA SER A 44 -1.54 7.55 -0.27
C SER A 44 -3.06 7.43 -0.11
N ALA A 45 -3.53 6.38 0.57
CA ALA A 45 -4.96 6.19 0.82
C ALA A 45 -5.52 7.31 1.70
N ALA A 46 -4.77 7.72 2.73
CA ALA A 46 -5.12 8.86 3.58
C ALA A 46 -5.12 10.20 2.82
N SER A 47 -4.25 10.34 1.82
CA SER A 47 -4.17 11.52 0.94
C SER A 47 -5.26 11.56 -0.14
N GLY A 48 -6.11 10.54 -0.22
CA GLY A 48 -7.27 10.50 -1.13
C GLY A 48 -7.09 9.62 -2.37
N VAL A 49 -5.99 8.89 -2.50
CA VAL A 49 -5.83 7.88 -3.57
C VAL A 49 -6.82 6.73 -3.35
N ARG A 50 -7.48 6.29 -4.44
CA ARG A 50 -8.52 5.25 -4.38
C ARG A 50 -8.34 4.10 -5.37
N SER A 51 -7.33 4.20 -6.23
CA SER A 51 -7.10 3.23 -7.30
C SER A 51 -6.02 2.23 -6.91
N GLN A 52 -6.28 0.95 -7.19
CA GLN A 52 -5.31 -0.13 -6.95
C GLN A 52 -3.99 0.09 -7.73
N GLU A 53 -4.09 0.58 -8.97
CA GLU A 53 -2.91 0.86 -9.80
C GLU A 53 -1.99 1.92 -9.17
N GLU A 54 -2.56 3.00 -8.63
CA GLU A 54 -1.79 4.04 -7.97
C GLU A 54 -1.13 3.53 -6.69
N PHE A 55 -1.84 2.74 -5.87
CA PHE A 55 -1.23 2.08 -4.72
C PHE A 55 -0.06 1.17 -5.11
N ARG A 56 -0.19 0.44 -6.23
CA ARG A 56 0.88 -0.42 -6.73
C ARG A 56 2.09 0.40 -7.18
N ASN A 57 1.86 1.52 -7.89
CA ASN A 57 2.94 2.39 -8.35
C ASN A 57 3.71 2.97 -7.18
N VAL A 58 3.01 3.50 -6.17
CA VAL A 58 3.62 4.04 -4.94
C VAL A 58 4.43 2.99 -4.20
N ALA A 59 3.90 1.76 -4.05
CA ALA A 59 4.65 0.66 -3.43
C ALA A 59 5.88 0.25 -4.25
N ALA A 60 5.78 0.19 -5.56
CA ALA A 60 6.90 -0.14 -6.43
C ALA A 60 7.99 0.95 -6.41
N GLU A 61 7.62 2.23 -6.31
CA GLU A 61 8.57 3.33 -6.11
C GLU A 61 9.27 3.25 -4.77
N ALA A 62 8.53 2.96 -3.69
CA ALA A 62 9.11 2.77 -2.35
C ALA A 62 10.15 1.64 -2.34
N ALA A 63 9.88 0.54 -3.05
CA ALA A 63 10.82 -0.57 -3.19
C ALA A 63 12.09 -0.17 -3.96
N LYS A 64 11.97 0.63 -5.03
CA LYS A 64 13.11 1.10 -5.83
C LYS A 64 14.00 2.09 -5.06
N ASN A 65 13.40 3.02 -4.33
CA ASN A 65 14.14 4.05 -3.60
C ASN A 65 15.00 3.51 -2.45
N LYS A 66 14.64 2.35 -1.88
CA LYS A 66 15.43 1.68 -0.84
C LYS A 66 16.52 0.75 -1.37
N ALA A 67 16.46 0.42 -2.67
CA ALA A 67 17.48 -0.38 -3.34
C ALA A 67 18.72 0.44 -3.81
N THR A 68 18.74 1.75 -3.52
CA THR A 68 19.84 2.68 -3.78
C THR A 68 20.48 3.11 -2.48
#